data_AF-A0AAI9ZMW9-F1
#
_entry.id   AF-A0AAI9ZMW9-F1
#
_cell.length_a   1.000
_cell.length_b   1.000
_cell.length_c   1.000
_cell.angle_alpha   90.00
_cell.angle_beta   90.00
_cell.angle_gamma   90.00
#
_symmetry.space_group_name_H-M   'P 1'
#
loop_
_entity.id
_entity.type
_entity.pdbx_description
1 polymer ?
#
loop_
_entity_poly.entity_id
_entity_poly.type
_entity_poly.pdbx_seq_one_letter_code
_entity_poly.pdbx_strand_id
1 'polypeptide(L)'
;MRYLASLALLCHLALGTPSTPPSEHAARAAVFEVDRFFAGSLPPSTRNFVIFSVQPTPGADFANCTINTNTGPKVPTVDKVVCTDINSITWSLEPMGTGMHFSVWWAFTSHASLLGGIHLDESYFKDTTLADGSTSQSYIGPHKFTLETTMVMNNPGGKRETEESMEQL
;
A
#
# COMPACT_ATOMS: atom_id res chain seq x y z
N MET A 1 -48.88 -26.67 69.90
CA MET A 1 -49.14 -27.74 68.91
C MET A 1 -48.28 -27.46 67.68
N ARG A 2 -47.68 -28.51 67.12
CA ARG A 2 -46.78 -28.52 65.96
C ARG A 2 -47.55 -28.26 64.65
N TYR A 3 -46.88 -27.74 63.61
CA TYR A 3 -46.98 -28.01 62.15
C TYR A 3 -46.21 -26.84 61.44
N LEU A 4 -44.95 -26.97 60.99
CA LEU A 4 -44.39 -27.56 59.75
C LEU A 4 -44.90 -26.95 58.42
N ALA A 5 -43.92 -26.73 57.51
CA ALA A 5 -44.00 -26.45 56.06
C ALA A 5 -44.11 -24.96 55.65
N SER A 6 -43.39 -24.40 54.68
CA SER A 6 -42.33 -24.88 53.76
C SER A 6 -41.63 -23.67 53.12
N LEU A 7 -40.35 -23.85 52.78
CA LEU A 7 -39.58 -23.02 51.84
C LEU A 7 -40.29 -22.90 50.49
N ALA A 8 -40.25 -21.72 49.87
CA ALA A 8 -40.29 -21.58 48.42
C ALA A 8 -39.29 -20.48 48.00
N LEU A 9 -38.08 -20.96 47.73
CA LEU A 9 -37.00 -20.27 47.05
C LEU A 9 -37.36 -20.20 45.56
N LEU A 10 -37.58 -19.02 45.00
CA LEU A 10 -37.66 -18.81 43.55
C LEU A 10 -36.46 -17.96 43.14
N CYS A 11 -35.32 -18.62 42.95
CA CYS A 11 -34.19 -18.07 42.22
C CYS A 11 -34.60 -17.92 40.75
N HIS A 12 -34.48 -16.69 40.25
CA HIS A 12 -34.63 -16.34 38.85
C HIS A 12 -33.60 -17.10 37.99
N LEU A 13 -34.05 -18.12 37.26
CA LEU A 13 -33.32 -18.65 36.10
C LEU A 13 -33.60 -17.75 34.90
N ALA A 14 -32.93 -16.60 34.85
CA ALA A 14 -32.67 -15.95 33.57
C ALA A 14 -31.58 -16.79 32.87
N LEU A 15 -31.95 -17.50 31.81
CA LEU A 15 -30.97 -18.04 30.86
C LEU A 15 -30.27 -16.84 30.21
N GLY A 16 -29.18 -16.37 30.83
CA GLY A 16 -28.19 -15.58 30.16
C GLY A 16 -27.56 -16.47 29.10
N THR A 17 -27.94 -16.28 27.83
CA THR A 17 -27.13 -16.74 26.72
C THR A 17 -25.72 -16.18 26.93
N PRO A 18 -24.65 -16.97 26.72
CA PRO A 18 -23.31 -16.40 26.64
C PRO A 18 -23.30 -15.53 25.38
N SER A 19 -23.59 -14.24 25.55
CA SER A 19 -23.21 -13.22 24.59
C SER A 19 -21.69 -13.20 24.61
N THR A 20 -21.09 -13.98 23.71
CA THR A 20 -19.70 -13.81 23.32
C THR A 20 -19.51 -12.31 23.09
N PRO A 21 -18.65 -11.62 23.87
CA PRO A 21 -18.36 -10.24 23.54
C PRO A 21 -17.84 -10.24 22.09
N PRO A 22 -18.36 -9.38 21.20
CA PRO A 22 -17.71 -9.20 19.92
C PRO A 22 -16.27 -8.83 20.25
N SER A 23 -15.33 -9.64 19.74
CA SER A 23 -13.90 -9.34 19.83
C SER A 23 -13.71 -7.95 19.25
N GLU A 24 -13.64 -6.93 20.12
CA GLU A 24 -13.39 -5.53 19.78
C GLU A 24 -11.91 -5.32 19.40
N HIS A 25 -11.28 -6.38 18.89
CA HIS A 25 -10.07 -6.39 18.10
C HIS A 25 -10.43 -7.06 16.77
N ALA A 26 -11.41 -6.51 16.05
CA ALA A 26 -11.30 -6.54 14.60
C ALA A 26 -9.98 -5.83 14.31
N ALA A 27 -8.91 -6.61 14.09
CA ALA A 27 -7.60 -6.09 13.77
C ALA A 27 -7.78 -5.12 12.60
N ARG A 28 -7.66 -3.81 12.86
CA ARG A 28 -7.70 -2.83 11.79
C ARG A 28 -6.61 -3.23 10.81
N ALA A 29 -6.97 -3.30 9.51
CA ALA A 29 -5.98 -3.54 8.48
C ALA A 29 -4.83 -2.55 8.68
N ALA A 30 -3.59 -3.04 8.62
CA ALA A 30 -2.46 -2.13 8.67
C ALA A 30 -2.55 -1.19 7.47
N VAL A 31 -2.30 0.09 7.67
CA VAL A 31 -2.28 1.09 6.61
C VAL A 31 -0.88 1.69 6.54
N PHE A 32 -0.42 1.97 5.33
CA PHE A 32 0.76 2.81 5.15
C PHE A 32 0.29 4.25 4.97
N GLU A 33 0.90 5.19 5.70
CA GLU A 33 0.70 6.60 5.42
C GLU A 33 1.73 7.07 4.40
N VAL A 34 1.26 7.69 3.32
CA VAL A 34 2.11 8.32 2.31
C VAL A 34 1.96 9.82 2.42
N ASP A 35 3.08 10.52 2.48
CA ASP A 35 3.17 11.97 2.50
C ASP A 35 4.12 12.47 1.40
N ARG A 36 3.94 13.73 1.00
CA ARG A 36 4.78 14.46 0.05
C ARG A 36 4.98 13.69 -1.26
N PHE A 37 3.94 13.02 -1.75
CA PHE A 37 4.01 12.30 -3.02
C PHE A 37 4.05 13.29 -4.18
N PHE A 38 5.21 13.43 -4.82
CA PHE A 38 5.44 14.26 -6.00
C PHE A 38 6.05 13.41 -7.10
N ALA A 39 5.56 13.60 -8.32
CA ALA A 39 6.16 13.00 -9.50
C ALA A 39 6.06 13.97 -10.68
N GLY A 40 7.02 13.90 -11.59
CA GLY A 40 6.99 14.74 -12.78
C GLY A 40 8.29 14.73 -13.55
N SER A 41 8.40 15.64 -14.50
CA SER A 41 9.64 15.97 -15.19
C SER A 41 10.06 17.41 -14.94
N LEU A 42 11.36 17.66 -15.04
CA LEU A 42 11.95 18.99 -14.90
C LEU A 42 12.47 19.46 -16.27
N PRO A 43 12.47 20.77 -16.56
CA PRO A 43 13.17 21.31 -17.72
C PRO A 43 14.71 21.24 -17.54
N PRO A 44 15.50 21.01 -18.61
CA PRO A 44 15.06 20.50 -19.90
C PRO A 44 14.48 19.09 -19.73
N SER A 45 13.40 18.77 -20.44
CA SER A 45 12.51 17.60 -20.22
C SER A 45 13.12 16.21 -20.47
N THR A 46 14.41 16.06 -20.19
CA THR A 46 15.15 14.80 -20.18
C THR A 46 15.11 14.14 -18.81
N ARG A 47 14.99 14.92 -17.72
CA ARG A 47 14.99 14.41 -16.34
C ARG A 47 13.59 14.34 -15.76
N ASN A 48 13.29 13.24 -15.10
CA ASN A 48 12.04 13.00 -14.41
C ASN A 48 12.26 12.30 -13.07
N PHE A 49 11.26 12.37 -12.19
CA PHE A 49 11.42 12.03 -10.78
C PHE A 49 10.14 11.50 -10.15
N VAL A 50 10.33 10.80 -9.05
CA VAL A 50 9.32 10.50 -8.03
C VAL A 50 9.95 10.74 -6.66
N ILE A 51 9.25 11.42 -5.77
CA ILE A 51 9.63 11.69 -4.39
C ILE A 51 8.40 11.45 -3.53
N PHE A 52 8.56 10.72 -2.44
CA PHE A 52 7.53 10.60 -1.41
C PHE A 52 8.16 10.21 -0.08
N SER A 53 7.35 10.24 0.96
CA SER A 53 7.66 9.66 2.25
C SER A 53 6.60 8.64 2.62
N VAL A 54 7.01 7.56 3.27
CA VAL A 54 6.08 6.53 3.73
C VAL A 54 6.36 6.16 5.18
N GLN A 55 5.29 5.99 5.94
CA GLN A 55 5.30 5.44 7.30
C GLN A 55 4.56 4.09 7.27
N PRO A 56 5.28 2.95 7.27
CA PRO A 56 4.66 1.63 7.22
C PRO A 56 3.96 1.20 8.52
N THR A 57 4.30 1.84 9.65
CA THR A 57 3.75 1.53 10.98
C THR A 57 3.37 2.83 11.69
N PRO A 58 2.14 2.97 12.19
CA PRO A 58 1.72 4.16 12.93
C PRO A 58 2.68 4.50 14.07
N GLY A 59 3.15 5.75 14.10
CA GLY A 59 4.07 6.26 15.13
C GLY A 59 5.56 6.01 14.88
N ALA A 60 5.92 5.33 13.78
CA ALA A 60 7.31 5.27 13.32
C ALA A 60 7.71 6.57 12.59
N ASP A 61 9.00 6.77 12.32
CA ASP A 61 9.41 7.88 11.45
C ASP A 61 9.06 7.60 9.99
N PHE A 62 8.84 8.68 9.22
CA PHE A 62 8.66 8.59 7.77
C PHE A 62 9.99 8.30 7.08
N ALA A 63 10.01 7.28 6.21
CA ALA A 63 11.13 6.98 5.32
C ALA A 63 10.97 7.74 4.00
N ASN A 64 12.00 8.46 3.56
CA ASN A 64 11.98 9.13 2.26
C ASN A 64 12.43 8.18 1.15
N CYS A 65 11.63 8.12 0.10
CA CYS A 65 11.92 7.35 -1.09
C CYS A 65 11.98 8.31 -2.28
N THR A 66 13.07 8.25 -3.04
CA THR A 66 13.22 9.06 -4.25
C THR A 66 13.86 8.28 -5.36
N ILE A 67 13.45 8.60 -6.58
CA ILE A 67 14.19 8.26 -7.78
C ILE A 67 14.28 9.47 -8.71
N ASN A 68 15.40 9.58 -9.39
CA ASN A 68 15.58 10.48 -10.52
C ASN A 68 16.01 9.62 -11.71
N THR A 69 15.35 9.80 -12.84
CA THR A 69 15.62 9.09 -14.08
C THR A 69 15.79 10.08 -15.22
N ASN A 70 16.30 9.58 -16.35
CA ASN A 70 16.48 10.37 -17.57
C ASN A 70 15.64 9.77 -18.71
N THR A 71 14.40 9.35 -18.42
CA THR A 71 13.54 8.64 -19.38
C THR A 71 12.66 9.56 -20.21
N GLY A 72 12.78 10.88 -20.00
CA GLY A 72 12.14 11.90 -20.83
C GLY A 72 11.11 12.76 -20.10
N PRO A 73 10.13 13.32 -20.83
CA PRO A 73 9.30 14.41 -20.35
C PRO A 73 8.11 13.97 -19.48
N LYS A 74 7.88 12.67 -19.31
CA LYS A 74 6.73 12.13 -18.57
C LYS A 74 7.11 11.71 -17.15
N VAL A 75 6.13 11.50 -16.28
CA VAL A 75 6.36 10.76 -15.03
C VAL A 75 6.99 9.40 -15.37
N PRO A 76 8.07 8.98 -14.68
CA PRO A 76 8.75 7.74 -15.06
C PRO A 76 7.91 6.52 -14.67
N THR A 77 7.99 5.48 -15.51
CA THR A 77 7.76 4.11 -15.05
C THR A 77 8.92 3.71 -14.15
N VAL A 78 8.60 3.21 -12.97
CA VAL A 78 9.56 2.75 -11.98
C VAL A 78 9.21 1.31 -11.65
N ASP A 79 10.03 0.38 -12.16
CA ASP A 79 9.98 -1.02 -11.73
C ASP A 79 10.28 -1.11 -10.22
N LYS A 80 9.99 -2.25 -9.60
CA LYS A 80 10.20 -2.42 -8.16
C LYS A 80 11.63 -2.12 -7.72
N VAL A 81 11.82 -1.02 -6.97
CA VAL A 81 13.11 -0.53 -6.46
C VAL A 81 13.10 -0.41 -4.93
N VAL A 82 14.28 -0.33 -4.35
CA VAL A 82 14.48 -0.10 -2.91
C VAL A 82 14.30 1.38 -2.56
N CYS A 83 13.64 1.66 -1.44
CA CYS A 83 13.51 3.02 -0.90
C CYS A 83 14.88 3.56 -0.46
N THR A 84 15.12 4.85 -0.69
CA THR A 84 16.43 5.49 -0.48
C THR A 84 16.87 5.47 0.99
N ASP A 85 15.96 5.72 1.92
CA ASP A 85 16.29 5.79 3.35
C ASP A 85 16.32 4.40 4.03
N ILE A 86 15.45 3.46 3.62
CA ILE A 86 15.26 2.17 4.31
C ILE A 86 15.16 1.02 3.31
N ASN A 87 16.07 0.05 3.43
CA ASN A 87 16.16 -1.09 2.50
C ASN A 87 15.06 -2.15 2.65
N SER A 88 14.37 -2.21 3.80
CA SER A 88 13.22 -3.08 4.01
C SER A 88 11.96 -2.59 3.31
N ILE A 89 12.00 -1.39 2.71
CA ILE A 89 10.91 -0.83 1.93
C ILE A 89 11.29 -0.88 0.45
N THR A 90 10.43 -1.47 -0.37
CA THR A 90 10.51 -1.41 -1.83
C THR A 90 9.23 -0.81 -2.38
N TRP A 91 9.28 -0.26 -3.58
CA TRP A 91 8.14 0.43 -4.18
C TRP A 91 8.22 0.42 -5.71
N SER A 92 7.10 0.62 -6.38
CA SER A 92 7.01 0.75 -7.83
C SER A 92 5.98 1.81 -8.23
N LEU A 93 6.11 2.31 -9.45
CA LEU A 93 5.14 3.16 -10.11
C LEU A 93 5.02 2.70 -11.57
N GLU A 94 4.03 1.87 -11.85
CA GLU A 94 3.93 1.13 -13.11
C GLU A 94 2.65 1.50 -13.87
N PRO A 95 2.67 1.55 -15.22
CA PRO A 95 1.45 1.78 -15.99
C PRO A 95 0.37 0.73 -15.68
N MET A 96 -0.87 1.18 -15.49
CA MET A 96 -2.03 0.32 -15.28
C MET A 96 -3.26 0.95 -15.92
N GLY A 97 -3.75 0.34 -17.01
CA GLY A 97 -4.82 0.95 -17.80
C GLY A 97 -4.37 2.28 -18.40
N THR A 98 -5.13 3.36 -18.19
CA THR A 98 -4.79 4.71 -18.65
C THR A 98 -3.97 5.52 -17.64
N GLY A 99 -3.86 5.05 -16.39
CA GLY A 99 -3.13 5.71 -15.32
C GLY A 99 -1.88 4.94 -14.90
N MET A 100 -1.46 5.18 -13.66
CA MET A 100 -0.33 4.50 -13.03
C MET A 100 -0.81 3.75 -11.78
N HIS A 101 -0.10 2.72 -11.36
CA HIS A 101 -0.31 2.04 -10.10
C HIS A 101 0.91 2.24 -9.22
N PHE A 102 0.70 2.85 -8.06
CA PHE A 102 1.75 3.05 -7.06
C PHE A 102 1.64 1.94 -6.02
N SER A 103 2.74 1.24 -5.77
CA SER A 103 2.80 0.14 -4.79
C SER A 103 3.98 0.31 -3.85
N VAL A 104 3.78 -0.06 -2.59
CA VAL A 104 4.81 -0.10 -1.55
C VAL A 104 4.77 -1.48 -0.88
N TRP A 105 5.94 -2.08 -0.71
CA TRP A 105 6.14 -3.29 0.09
C TRP A 105 7.06 -2.99 1.26
N TRP A 106 6.68 -3.44 2.45
CA TRP A 106 7.53 -3.39 3.63
C TRP A 106 7.77 -4.81 4.17
N ALA A 107 9.02 -5.25 4.09
CA ALA A 107 9.46 -6.54 4.62
C ALA A 107 9.74 -6.40 6.12
N PHE A 108 8.74 -6.73 6.94
CA PHE A 108 8.87 -6.75 8.40
C PHE A 108 9.46 -8.08 8.92
N THR A 109 9.50 -9.12 8.08
CA THR A 109 10.25 -10.36 8.32
C THR A 109 10.93 -10.85 7.03
N SER A 110 11.77 -11.88 7.12
CA SER A 110 12.35 -12.52 5.93
C SER A 110 11.33 -13.28 5.07
N HIS A 111 10.17 -13.65 5.62
CA HIS A 111 9.20 -14.54 4.98
C HIS A 111 7.89 -13.87 4.58
N ALA A 112 7.64 -12.65 5.07
CA ALA A 112 6.41 -11.93 4.84
C ALA A 112 6.67 -10.43 4.70
N SER A 113 5.90 -9.81 3.82
CA SER A 113 5.86 -8.37 3.62
C SER A 113 4.42 -7.87 3.70
N LEU A 114 4.23 -6.62 4.09
CA LEU A 114 2.96 -5.93 3.86
C LEU A 114 3.06 -5.22 2.50
N LEU A 115 2.00 -5.31 1.69
CA LEU A 115 1.85 -4.63 0.42
C LEU A 115 0.68 -3.68 0.50
N GLY A 116 0.90 -2.39 0.22
CA GLY A 116 -0.15 -1.41 -0.03
C GLY A 116 -0.02 -0.83 -1.42
N GLY A 117 -1.14 -0.55 -2.09
CA GLY A 117 -1.14 0.00 -3.44
C GLY A 117 -2.38 0.83 -3.76
N ILE A 118 -2.24 1.75 -4.72
CA ILE A 118 -3.31 2.63 -5.18
C ILE A 118 -3.20 2.88 -6.68
N HIS A 119 -4.34 2.92 -7.36
CA HIS A 119 -4.41 3.40 -8.73
C HIS A 119 -4.44 4.93 -8.74
N LEU A 120 -3.55 5.52 -9.53
CA LEU A 120 -3.49 6.94 -9.81
C LEU A 120 -4.06 7.14 -11.21
N ASP A 121 -5.24 7.74 -11.29
CA ASP A 121 -5.93 7.97 -12.55
C ASP A 121 -5.12 8.86 -13.50
N GLU A 122 -5.34 8.69 -14.81
CA GLU A 122 -4.76 9.54 -15.84
C GLU A 122 -4.96 11.04 -15.56
N SER A 123 -6.11 11.41 -14.99
CA SER A 123 -6.45 12.81 -14.66
C SER A 123 -5.49 13.46 -13.66
N TYR A 124 -4.71 12.67 -12.91
CA TYR A 124 -3.67 13.16 -12.03
C TYR A 124 -2.36 13.48 -12.74
N PHE A 125 -2.22 13.22 -14.05
CA PHE A 125 -1.01 13.49 -14.81
C PHE A 125 -1.27 14.55 -15.86
N LYS A 126 -0.74 15.75 -15.63
CA LYS A 126 -0.96 16.91 -16.49
C LYS A 126 0.26 17.21 -17.34
N ASP A 127 0.08 17.15 -18.65
CA ASP A 127 1.06 17.63 -19.62
C ASP A 127 1.01 19.17 -19.73
N THR A 128 2.18 19.80 -19.80
CA THR A 128 2.38 21.24 -19.95
C THR A 128 3.39 21.49 -21.05
N THR A 129 3.06 22.38 -21.99
CA THR A 129 4.01 22.89 -22.98
C THR A 129 4.69 24.13 -22.42
N LEU A 130 6.01 24.12 -22.38
CA LEU A 130 6.85 25.21 -21.90
C LEU A 130 7.07 26.27 -22.99
N ALA A 131 7.57 27.44 -22.61
CA ALA A 131 7.80 28.55 -23.54
C ALA A 131 8.82 28.23 -24.64
N ASP A 132 9.73 27.28 -24.39
CA ASP A 132 10.70 26.77 -25.37
C ASP A 132 10.12 25.69 -26.31
N GLY A 133 8.83 25.38 -26.19
CA GLY A 133 8.13 24.37 -26.98
C GLY A 133 8.30 22.93 -26.46
N SER A 134 9.13 22.70 -25.45
CA SER A 134 9.27 21.38 -24.83
C SER A 134 8.03 21.03 -23.99
N THR A 135 7.78 19.74 -23.78
CA THR A 135 6.69 19.26 -22.95
C THR A 135 7.21 18.74 -21.62
N SER A 136 6.42 18.89 -20.56
CA SER A 136 6.68 18.32 -19.24
C SER A 136 5.38 17.81 -18.65
N GLN A 137 5.43 16.68 -17.95
CA GLN A 137 4.30 16.13 -17.22
C GLN A 137 4.51 16.31 -15.73
N SER A 138 3.45 16.67 -15.02
CA SER A 138 3.44 16.77 -13.56
C SER A 138 2.29 15.96 -12.97
N TYR A 139 2.55 15.29 -11.86
CA TYR A 139 1.50 14.74 -11.01
C TYR A 139 0.80 15.88 -10.25
N ILE A 140 -0.52 15.91 -10.32
CA ILE A 140 -1.40 16.94 -9.71
C ILE A 140 -2.46 16.35 -8.76
N GLY A 141 -2.36 15.05 -8.45
CA GLY A 141 -3.27 14.38 -7.52
C GLY A 141 -2.95 14.66 -6.05
N PRO A 142 -3.58 13.93 -5.11
CA PRO A 142 -3.30 14.05 -3.68
C PRO A 142 -1.82 13.79 -3.35
N HIS A 143 -1.23 14.65 -2.53
CA HIS A 143 0.14 14.48 -2.03
C HIS A 143 0.21 13.70 -0.71
N LYS A 144 -0.95 13.47 -0.08
CA LYS A 144 -1.11 12.72 1.17
C LYS A 144 -2.25 11.72 1.00
N PHE A 145 -2.01 10.45 1.31
CA PHE A 145 -3.02 9.40 1.23
C PHE A 145 -2.57 8.17 2.03
N THR A 146 -3.51 7.26 2.29
CA THR A 146 -3.24 5.97 2.93
C THR A 146 -3.29 4.85 1.91
N LEU A 147 -2.48 3.81 2.13
CA LEU A 147 -2.55 2.57 1.39
C LEU A 147 -3.08 1.48 2.32
N GLU A 148 -4.23 0.92 1.99
CA GLU A 148 -4.69 -0.31 2.62
C GLU A 148 -3.71 -1.43 2.31
N THR A 149 -3.31 -2.19 3.34
CA THR A 149 -2.30 -3.23 3.17
C THR A 149 -2.87 -4.64 3.23
N THR A 150 -2.22 -5.52 2.50
CA THR A 150 -2.40 -6.96 2.61
C THR A 150 -1.06 -7.63 2.90
N MET A 151 -1.11 -8.75 3.61
CA MET A 151 0.08 -9.56 3.86
C MET A 151 0.39 -10.40 2.62
N VAL A 152 1.63 -10.35 2.17
CA VAL A 152 2.14 -11.18 1.07
C VAL A 152 3.30 -12.03 1.59
N MET A 153 3.28 -13.32 1.26
CA MET A 153 4.34 -14.25 1.63
C MET A 153 5.47 -14.16 0.60
N ASN A 154 6.70 -13.98 1.08
CA ASN A 154 7.89 -14.06 0.25
C ASN A 154 8.19 -15.55 0.03
N ASN A 155 7.74 -16.12 -1.10
CA ASN A 155 8.12 -17.49 -1.45
C ASN A 155 9.62 -17.56 -1.74
N PRO A 156 10.45 -18.27 -0.94
CA PRO A 156 11.90 -18.30 -1.12
C PRO A 156 12.37 -19.12 -2.34
N GLY A 157 11.46 -19.53 -3.24
CA GLY A 157 11.74 -20.53 -4.28
C GLY A 157 10.91 -20.40 -5.56
N GLY A 158 10.49 -19.19 -5.94
CA GLY A 158 9.78 -18.98 -7.21
C GLY A 158 10.65 -19.27 -8.42
N LYS A 159 10.59 -20.50 -8.95
CA LYS A 159 11.00 -20.79 -10.33
C LYS A 159 10.21 -19.87 -11.26
N ARG A 160 10.89 -19.23 -12.21
CA ARG A 160 10.27 -18.69 -13.42
C ARG A 160 9.47 -19.84 -14.03
N GLU A 161 8.15 -19.66 -14.20
CA GLU A 161 7.38 -20.45 -15.14
C GLU A 161 7.87 -20.04 -16.55
N THR A 162 8.97 -20.65 -16.95
CA THR A 162 9.47 -20.63 -18.32
C THR A 162 8.47 -21.42 -19.16
N GLU A 163 7.72 -20.72 -20.00
CA GLU A 163 7.53 -21.04 -21.41
C GLU A 163 7.88 -22.49 -21.82
N GLU A 164 6.95 -23.42 -21.59
CA GLU A 164 6.90 -24.73 -22.24
C GLU A 164 5.51 -24.91 -22.83
N SER A 165 5.28 -24.26 -23.97
CA SER A 165 4.24 -24.69 -24.89
C SER A 165 4.65 -24.35 -26.31
N MET A 166 5.74 -24.96 -26.78
CA MET A 166 5.93 -25.32 -28.18
C MET A 166 7.16 -26.22 -28.31
N GLU A 167 6.94 -27.52 -28.14
CA GLU A 167 7.41 -28.56 -29.05
C GLU A 167 7.03 -29.92 -28.43
N GLN A 168 5.97 -30.53 -28.97
CA GLN A 168 5.88 -31.98 -29.23
C GLN A 168 4.46 -32.31 -29.70
N LEU A 169 4.25 -32.24 -31.02
CA LEU A 169 3.84 -33.36 -31.88
C LEU A 169 3.73 -32.89 -33.33
#